data_AF-A0A329R527-F1
#
_entry.id   AF-A0A329R527-F1
#
_cell.length_a   1.000
_cell.length_b   1.000
_cell.length_c   1.000
_cell.angle_alpha   90.00
_cell.angle_beta   90.00
_cell.angle_gamma   90.00
#
_symmetry.space_group_name_H-M   'P 1'
#
loop_
_entity.id
_entity.type
_entity.pdbx_description
1 polymer ?
#
loop_
_entity_poly.entity_id
_entity_poly.type
_entity_poly.pdbx_seq_one_letter_code
_entity_poly.pdbx_strand_id
1 'polypeptide(L)'
;MPCGRLTTIEAYPDIVEDIKNDKIFGFLECDIQTPEHLKQYFGEMTPIFKNTLIDCTDESIIGKYKYDYNQTREKSRSKPARKLIGSYFGEKILIYTPLLKWYLSHGMEITQTYSFIKASSHKAFAPFMEAVSSARREGDADKSKAMIAEMMKLVG
;
A
#
# COMPACT_ATOMS: atom_id res chain seq x y z
N MET A 1 -2.66 -11.12 9.42
CA MET A 1 -1.91 -11.29 8.15
C MET A 1 -2.70 -12.22 7.23
N PRO A 2 -2.58 -12.09 5.90
CA PRO A 2 -3.09 -13.08 4.95
C PRO A 2 -2.41 -14.42 5.17
N CYS A 3 -3.21 -15.44 5.48
CA CYS A 3 -2.77 -16.80 5.78
C CYS A 3 -3.71 -17.81 5.11
N GLY A 4 -3.30 -19.08 5.13
CA GLY A 4 -4.04 -20.17 4.52
C GLY A 4 -3.94 -20.19 2.99
N ARG A 5 -4.79 -21.00 2.36
CA ARG A 5 -4.84 -21.11 0.90
C ARG A 5 -5.56 -19.88 0.32
N LEU A 6 -4.88 -19.15 -0.56
CA LEU A 6 -5.47 -18.03 -1.29
C LEU A 6 -6.38 -18.58 -2.40
N THR A 7 -7.57 -18.00 -2.51
CA THR A 7 -8.56 -18.36 -3.55
C THR A 7 -9.11 -17.10 -4.18
N THR A 8 -9.25 -17.09 -5.50
CA THR A 8 -9.81 -15.96 -6.23
C THR A 8 -11.29 -16.21 -6.50
N ILE A 9 -12.11 -15.21 -6.23
CA ILE A 9 -13.54 -15.18 -6.57
C ILE A 9 -13.85 -13.90 -7.35
N GLU A 10 -14.95 -13.88 -8.08
CA GLU A 10 -15.45 -12.64 -8.69
C GLU A 10 -15.94 -11.67 -7.62
N ALA A 11 -15.79 -10.36 -7.88
CA ALA A 11 -16.40 -9.35 -7.04
C ALA A 11 -17.93 -9.37 -7.20
N TYR A 12 -18.65 -9.27 -6.08
CA TYR A 12 -20.12 -9.25 -6.03
C TYR A 12 -20.61 -7.91 -5.46
N PRO A 13 -21.89 -7.52 -5.66
CA PRO A 13 -22.38 -6.18 -5.33
C PRO A 13 -22.09 -5.72 -3.89
N ASP A 14 -22.28 -6.60 -2.90
CA ASP A 14 -22.11 -6.26 -1.47
C ASP A 14 -20.68 -6.46 -0.95
N ILE A 15 -19.70 -6.72 -1.83
CA ILE A 15 -18.35 -7.09 -1.41
C ILE A 15 -17.66 -5.98 -0.60
N VAL A 16 -17.94 -4.72 -0.93
CA VAL A 16 -17.36 -3.56 -0.23
C VAL A 16 -17.93 -3.45 1.18
N GLU A 17 -19.23 -3.65 1.36
CA GLU A 17 -19.91 -3.66 2.65
C GLU A 17 -19.44 -4.83 3.52
N ASP A 18 -19.20 -6.00 2.92
CA ASP A 18 -18.66 -7.15 3.63
C ASP A 18 -17.21 -6.95 4.07
N ILE A 19 -16.40 -6.21 3.30
CA ILE A 19 -15.05 -5.76 3.72
C ILE A 19 -15.16 -4.76 4.88
N LYS A 20 -16.03 -3.75 4.77
CA LYS A 20 -16.23 -2.74 5.83
C LYS A 20 -16.65 -3.38 7.15
N ASN A 21 -17.49 -4.41 7.08
CA ASN A 21 -18.02 -5.13 8.25
C ASN A 21 -17.14 -6.30 8.71
N ASP A 22 -15.92 -6.43 8.20
CA ASP A 22 -14.95 -7.49 8.55
C ASP A 22 -15.47 -8.93 8.33
N LYS A 23 -16.46 -9.12 7.44
CA LYS A 23 -17.01 -10.45 7.11
C LYS A 23 -16.11 -11.22 6.14
N ILE A 24 -15.37 -10.50 5.29
CA ILE A 24 -14.39 -11.08 4.39
C ILE A 24 -13.03 -10.40 4.57
N PHE A 25 -11.98 -11.17 4.28
CA PHE A 25 -10.61 -10.73 4.44
C PHE A 25 -9.76 -11.23 3.28
N GLY A 26 -8.81 -10.40 2.86
CA GLY A 26 -7.99 -10.66 1.69
C GLY A 26 -7.66 -9.39 0.92
N PHE A 27 -7.80 -9.44 -0.40
CA PHE A 27 -7.45 -8.36 -1.31
C PHE A 27 -8.52 -8.15 -2.36
N LEU A 28 -8.93 -6.90 -2.59
CA LEU A 28 -9.86 -6.53 -3.63
C LEU A 28 -9.11 -5.91 -4.81
N GLU A 29 -9.34 -6.41 -6.01
CA GLU A 29 -8.94 -5.77 -7.25
C GLU A 29 -10.01 -4.77 -7.67
N CYS A 30 -9.64 -3.49 -7.72
CA CYS A 30 -10.59 -2.40 -7.98
C CYS A 30 -9.91 -1.18 -8.61
N ASP A 31 -10.75 -0.32 -9.17
CA ASP A 31 -10.41 1.06 -9.48
C ASP A 31 -10.79 1.93 -8.28
N ILE A 32 -9.90 2.83 -7.88
CA ILE A 32 -10.10 3.72 -6.73
C ILE A 32 -9.60 5.13 -7.03
N GLN A 33 -10.29 6.14 -6.50
CA GLN A 33 -9.91 7.53 -6.67
C GLN A 33 -10.04 8.35 -5.39
N THR A 34 -9.25 9.42 -5.32
CA THR A 34 -9.37 10.50 -4.33
C THR A 34 -10.31 11.56 -4.90
N PRO A 35 -11.44 11.86 -4.25
CA PRO A 35 -12.37 12.87 -4.74
C PRO A 35 -11.74 14.27 -4.69
N GLU A 36 -12.22 15.17 -5.55
CA GLU A 36 -11.60 16.48 -5.78
C GLU A 36 -11.41 17.30 -4.50
N HIS A 37 -12.43 17.31 -3.63
CA HIS A 37 -12.41 18.06 -2.38
C HIS A 37 -11.35 17.57 -1.36
N LEU A 38 -10.80 16.36 -1.54
CA LEU A 38 -9.73 15.81 -0.70
C LEU A 38 -8.34 15.95 -1.31
N LYS A 39 -8.21 16.34 -2.58
CA LYS A 39 -6.90 16.49 -3.23
C LYS A 39 -6.03 17.54 -2.56
N GLN A 40 -6.63 18.62 -2.04
CA GLN A 40 -5.89 19.62 -1.28
C GLN A 40 -5.32 19.03 0.02
N TYR A 41 -6.11 18.23 0.75
CA TYR A 41 -5.66 17.56 1.97
C TYR A 41 -4.52 16.57 1.71
N PHE A 42 -4.62 15.80 0.63
CA PHE A 42 -3.58 14.85 0.20
C PHE A 42 -2.53 15.46 -0.74
N GLY A 43 -2.42 16.78 -0.80
CA GLY A 43 -1.55 17.49 -1.74
C GLY A 43 -0.06 17.21 -1.54
N GLU A 44 0.35 17.01 -0.28
CA GLU A 44 1.73 16.68 0.07
C GLU A 44 2.09 15.23 -0.31
N MET A 45 1.20 14.29 0.00
CA MET A 45 1.38 12.87 -0.30
C MET A 45 0.07 12.24 -0.75
N THR A 46 -0.01 12.01 -2.05
CA THR A 46 -1.16 11.31 -2.65
C THR A 46 -1.31 9.90 -2.08
N PRO A 47 -2.54 9.45 -1.77
CA PRO A 47 -2.75 8.30 -0.90
C PRO A 47 -2.61 6.95 -1.62
N ILE A 48 -2.83 6.90 -2.94
CA ILE A 48 -2.88 5.66 -3.72
C ILE A 48 -1.52 5.41 -4.38
N PHE A 49 -0.85 4.33 -4.00
CA PHE A 49 0.41 3.94 -4.60
C PHE A 49 0.20 2.93 -5.72
N LYS A 50 0.78 3.19 -6.89
CA LYS A 50 0.75 2.27 -8.03
C LYS A 50 2.11 2.12 -8.67
N ASN A 51 2.41 0.89 -9.11
CA ASN A 51 3.58 0.61 -9.93
C ASN A 51 3.17 0.71 -11.39
N THR A 52 3.58 1.78 -12.06
CA THR A 52 3.23 2.02 -13.47
C THR A 52 4.45 2.41 -14.30
N LEU A 53 4.35 2.28 -15.62
CA LEU A 53 5.35 2.78 -16.54
C LEU A 53 5.27 4.31 -16.55
N ILE A 54 6.37 4.96 -16.21
CA ILE A 54 6.51 6.42 -16.32
C ILE A 54 7.37 6.70 -17.53
N ASP A 55 6.73 7.14 -18.62
CA ASP A 55 7.43 7.63 -19.79
C ASP A 55 7.96 9.04 -19.52
N CYS A 56 9.27 9.15 -19.30
CA CYS A 56 9.93 10.43 -19.03
C CYS A 56 10.19 11.25 -20.31
N THR A 57 9.74 10.76 -21.46
CA THR A 57 9.80 11.43 -22.77
C THR A 57 8.44 11.99 -23.21
N ASP A 58 7.40 11.78 -22.39
CA ASP A 58 6.06 12.33 -22.59
C ASP A 58 5.80 13.46 -21.57
N GLU A 59 5.63 14.69 -22.08
CA GLU A 59 5.37 15.88 -21.26
C GLU A 59 4.08 15.75 -20.43
N SER A 60 3.06 15.06 -20.96
CA SER A 60 1.76 14.89 -20.27
C SER A 60 1.85 14.03 -19.01
N ILE A 61 2.87 13.16 -18.92
CA ILE A 61 3.05 12.21 -17.81
C ILE A 61 3.88 12.80 -16.69
N ILE A 62 5.00 13.46 -17.00
CA ILE A 62 5.94 14.00 -16.00
C ILE A 62 5.79 15.50 -15.75
N GLY A 63 4.97 16.17 -16.56
CA GLY A 63 4.77 17.61 -16.54
C GLY A 63 5.94 18.38 -17.16
N LYS A 64 5.62 19.57 -17.67
CA LYS A 64 6.54 20.47 -18.39
C LYS A 64 7.90 20.65 -17.71
N TYR A 65 7.90 20.99 -16.42
CA TYR A 65 9.13 21.26 -15.69
C TYR A 65 10.10 20.06 -15.68
N LYS A 66 9.60 18.85 -15.39
CA LYS A 66 10.44 17.64 -15.37
C LYS A 66 10.83 17.22 -16.78
N TYR A 67 9.95 17.43 -17.75
CA TYR A 67 10.24 17.18 -19.16
C TYR A 67 11.40 18.05 -19.64
N ASP A 68 11.30 19.37 -19.51
CA ASP A 68 12.34 20.32 -19.88
C ASP A 68 13.66 20.00 -19.18
N TYR A 69 13.61 19.71 -17.88
CA TYR A 69 14.79 19.28 -17.12
C TYR A 69 15.40 17.99 -17.70
N ASN A 70 14.59 16.99 -18.07
CA ASN A 70 15.09 15.77 -18.68
C ASN A 70 15.78 16.05 -20.02
N GLN A 71 15.21 16.94 -20.85
CA GLN A 71 15.75 17.30 -22.17
C GLN A 71 17.17 17.89 -22.10
N THR A 72 17.48 18.67 -21.06
CA THR A 72 18.81 19.27 -20.84
C THR A 72 19.91 18.24 -20.54
N ARG A 73 19.56 16.99 -20.18
CA ARG A 73 20.53 15.96 -19.77
C ARG A 73 21.18 15.20 -20.93
N GLU A 74 20.85 15.54 -22.18
CA GLU A 74 21.40 14.92 -23.41
C GLU A 74 21.53 13.38 -23.34
N LYS A 75 22.76 12.84 -23.23
CA LYS A 75 23.06 11.39 -23.17
C LYS A 75 22.62 10.73 -21.85
N SER A 76 22.41 11.52 -20.80
CA SER A 76 21.99 11.09 -19.46
C SER A 76 20.50 11.28 -19.22
N ARG A 77 19.70 11.38 -20.29
CA ARG A 77 18.23 11.42 -20.23
C ARG A 77 17.67 10.20 -19.52
N SER A 78 16.70 10.46 -18.66
CA SER A 78 15.89 9.41 -18.03
C SER A 78 15.06 8.73 -19.10
N LYS A 79 15.12 7.40 -19.11
CA LYS A 79 14.35 6.54 -20.03
C LYS A 79 13.02 6.13 -19.37
N PRO A 80 12.03 5.71 -20.17
CA PRO A 80 10.83 5.09 -19.65
C PRO A 80 11.19 3.92 -18.72
N ALA A 81 10.59 3.91 -17.53
CA ALA A 81 10.84 2.87 -16.54
C ALA A 81 9.60 2.67 -15.66
N ARG A 82 9.42 1.43 -15.18
CA ARG A 82 8.41 1.16 -14.16
C ARG A 82 8.84 1.77 -12.83
N LYS A 83 7.97 2.57 -12.23
CA LYS A 83 8.21 3.25 -10.96
C LYS A 83 7.01 3.08 -10.05
N LEU A 84 7.27 2.98 -8.76
CA LEU A 84 6.25 3.14 -7.74
C LEU A 84 6.01 4.65 -7.55
N ILE A 85 4.78 5.09 -7.77
CA ILE A 85 4.38 6.49 -7.61
C ILE A 85 3.17 6.60 -6.71
N GLY A 86 3.04 7.73 -6.02
CA GLY A 86 1.77 8.16 -5.47
C GLY A 86 0.89 8.77 -6.58
N SER A 87 -0.41 8.54 -6.51
CA SER A 87 -1.41 9.09 -7.40
C SER A 87 -2.73 9.35 -6.67
N TYR A 88 -3.58 10.18 -7.26
CA TYR A 88 -4.97 10.36 -6.80
C TYR A 88 -5.90 9.27 -7.32
N PHE A 89 -5.44 8.37 -8.19
CA PHE A 89 -6.26 7.30 -8.73
C PHE A 89 -5.41 6.05 -9.00
N GLY A 90 -6.06 4.90 -8.95
CA GLY A 90 -5.50 3.61 -9.34
C GLY A 90 -6.52 2.83 -10.13
N GLU A 91 -6.07 2.15 -11.18
CA GLU A 91 -6.90 1.29 -12.01
C GLU A 91 -6.40 -0.15 -11.90
N LYS A 92 -7.32 -1.10 -11.75
CA LYS A 92 -7.07 -2.54 -11.56
C LYS A 92 -5.97 -2.79 -10.53
N ILE A 93 -6.05 -2.09 -9.40
CA ILE A 93 -5.10 -2.25 -8.31
C ILE A 93 -5.61 -3.24 -7.28
N LEU A 94 -4.72 -4.09 -6.79
CA LEU A 94 -5.00 -5.08 -5.77
C LEU A 94 -4.74 -4.50 -4.38
N ILE A 95 -5.80 -4.22 -3.62
CA ILE A 95 -5.72 -3.52 -2.33
C ILE A 95 -6.04 -4.48 -1.19
N TYR A 96 -5.15 -4.52 -0.20
CA TYR A 96 -5.36 -5.27 1.05
C TYR A 96 -6.55 -4.70 1.84
N THR A 97 -7.46 -5.57 2.27
CA THR A 97 -8.76 -5.20 2.87
C THR A 97 -8.67 -4.20 4.04
N PRO A 98 -7.77 -4.31 5.04
CA PRO A 98 -7.58 -3.27 6.04
C PRO A 98 -7.18 -1.90 5.51
N LEU A 99 -6.29 -1.85 4.50
CA LEU A 99 -5.91 -0.59 3.86
C LEU A 99 -7.08 -0.02 3.07
N LEU A 100 -7.83 -0.86 2.36
CA LEU A 100 -9.01 -0.42 1.63
C LEU A 100 -10.08 0.14 2.58
N LYS A 101 -10.32 -0.51 3.72
CA LYS A 101 -11.24 -0.02 4.76
C LYS A 101 -10.80 1.36 5.28
N TRP A 102 -9.49 1.56 5.49
CA TRP A 102 -8.94 2.87 5.82
C TRP A 102 -9.17 3.89 4.71
N TYR A 103 -8.96 3.53 3.44
CA TYR A 103 -9.22 4.44 2.32
C TYR A 103 -10.68 4.88 2.27
N LEU A 104 -11.61 3.94 2.37
CA LEU A 104 -13.05 4.22 2.35
C LEU A 104 -13.49 5.09 3.54
N SER A 105 -12.92 4.88 4.73
CA SER A 105 -13.23 5.72 5.90
C SER A 105 -12.68 7.14 5.79
N HIS A 106 -11.70 7.37 4.91
CA HIS A 106 -11.10 8.68 4.62
C HIS A 106 -11.63 9.31 3.33
N GLY A 107 -12.72 8.78 2.77
CA GLY A 107 -13.44 9.38 1.65
C GLY A 107 -12.94 9.02 0.26
N MET A 108 -11.99 8.10 0.11
CA MET A 108 -11.65 7.55 -1.20
C MET A 108 -12.80 6.70 -1.74
N GLU A 109 -12.97 6.71 -3.05
CA GLU A 109 -14.11 6.10 -3.74
C GLU A 109 -13.66 4.96 -4.64
N ILE A 110 -14.30 3.81 -4.51
CA ILE A 110 -14.16 2.72 -5.48
C ILE A 110 -15.10 3.02 -6.66
N THR A 111 -14.58 3.03 -7.87
CA THR A 111 -15.37 3.27 -9.08
C THR A 111 -15.75 1.98 -9.81
N GLN A 112 -14.92 0.94 -9.69
CA GLN A 112 -15.15 -0.36 -10.33
C GLN A 112 -14.50 -1.47 -9.51
N THR A 113 -15.14 -2.64 -9.43
CA THR A 113 -14.58 -3.85 -8.82
C THR A 113 -14.42 -4.96 -9.86
N TYR A 114 -13.42 -5.83 -9.69
CA TYR A 114 -13.10 -6.90 -10.63
C TYR A 114 -13.10 -8.28 -9.96
N SER A 115 -12.12 -8.54 -9.12
CA SER A 115 -11.92 -9.83 -8.46
C SER A 115 -11.53 -9.66 -6.99
N PHE A 116 -11.67 -10.72 -6.22
CA PHE A 116 -11.28 -10.74 -4.81
C PHE A 116 -10.46 -11.99 -4.49
N ILE A 117 -9.29 -11.78 -3.89
CA ILE A 117 -8.44 -12.84 -3.39
C ILE A 117 -8.78 -13.03 -1.91
N LYS A 118 -9.52 -14.09 -1.59
CA LYS A 118 -9.89 -14.46 -0.24
C LYS A 118 -8.70 -15.09 0.49
N ALA A 119 -8.46 -14.62 1.72
CA ALA A 119 -7.45 -15.13 2.62
C ALA A 119 -8.06 -15.38 4.02
N SER A 120 -7.36 -16.13 4.86
CA SER A 120 -7.69 -16.22 6.29
C SER A 120 -6.87 -15.21 7.08
N SER A 121 -7.48 -14.53 8.04
CA SER A 121 -6.76 -13.61 8.92
C SER A 121 -6.25 -14.36 10.15
N HIS A 122 -4.92 -14.48 10.27
CA HIS A 122 -4.30 -15.03 11.47
C HIS A 122 -3.12 -14.19 11.95
N LYS A 123 -2.79 -14.32 13.24
CA LYS A 123 -1.58 -13.78 13.88
C LYS A 123 -0.57 -14.92 14.09
N ALA A 124 -0.14 -15.56 13.01
CA ALA A 124 0.71 -16.76 13.07
C ALA A 124 2.04 -16.55 13.83
N PHE A 125 2.57 -15.32 13.83
CA PHE A 125 3.80 -14.96 14.53
C PHE A 125 3.57 -14.25 15.86
N ALA A 126 2.37 -14.29 16.45
CA ALA A 126 2.10 -13.58 17.72
C ALA A 126 3.11 -13.95 18.84
N PRO A 127 3.39 -15.24 19.13
CA PRO A 127 4.35 -15.58 20.18
C PRO A 127 5.76 -15.05 19.91
N PHE A 128 6.19 -15.11 18.64
CA PHE A 128 7.48 -14.59 18.22
C PHE A 128 7.57 -13.07 18.37
N MET A 129 6.55 -12.34 17.89
CA MET A 129 6.50 -10.88 17.99
C MET A 129 6.43 -10.41 19.44
N GLU A 130 5.72 -11.13 20.31
CA GLU A 130 5.66 -10.84 21.75
C GLU A 130 7.03 -11.04 22.41
N ALA A 131 7.75 -12.11 22.07
CA ALA A 131 9.10 -12.37 22.58
C ALA A 131 10.09 -11.27 22.17
N VAL A 132 10.14 -10.94 20.87
CA VAL A 132 11.01 -9.86 20.34
C VAL A 132 10.66 -8.53 21.00
N SER A 133 9.37 -8.19 21.05
CA SER A 133 8.93 -6.90 21.61
C SER A 133 9.19 -6.79 23.10
N SER A 134 9.04 -7.88 23.86
CA SER A 134 9.29 -7.88 25.31
C SER A 134 10.77 -7.76 25.62
N ALA A 135 11.63 -8.54 24.93
CA ALA A 135 13.07 -8.43 25.08
C ALA A 135 13.59 -7.00 24.76
N ARG A 136 13.00 -6.34 23.78
CA ARG A 136 13.32 -4.93 23.45
C ARG A 136 12.92 -3.97 24.56
N ARG A 137 11.68 -4.04 25.05
CA ARG A 137 11.23 -3.19 26.17
C ARG A 137 12.06 -3.42 27.43
N GLU A 138 12.48 -4.65 27.68
CA GLU A 138 13.38 -4.97 28.79
C GLU A 138 14.78 -4.39 28.60
N GLY A 139 15.35 -4.43 27.40
CA GLY A 139 16.65 -3.79 27.12
C GLY A 139 16.61 -2.26 27.21
N ASP A 140 15.46 -1.64 26.89
CA ASP A 140 15.24 -0.21 27.09
C ASP A 140 15.18 0.15 28.59
N ALA A 141 14.59 -0.73 29.42
CA ALA A 141 14.47 -0.53 30.87
C ALA A 141 15.74 -0.90 31.65
N ASP A 142 16.51 -1.91 31.20
CA ASP A 142 17.71 -2.42 31.85
C ASP A 142 18.87 -2.51 30.85
N LYS A 143 19.86 -1.62 31.02
CA LYS A 143 21.05 -1.53 30.16
C LYS A 143 21.88 -2.81 30.13
N SER A 144 21.81 -3.67 31.15
CA SER A 144 22.53 -4.95 31.15
C SER A 144 21.98 -5.93 30.10
N LYS A 145 20.73 -5.73 29.68
CA LYS A 145 20.05 -6.54 28.65
C LYS A 145 20.12 -5.94 27.25
N ALA A 146 20.82 -4.82 27.06
CA ALA A 146 20.88 -4.11 25.76
C ALA A 146 21.39 -5.00 24.61
N MET A 147 22.37 -5.87 24.86
CA MET A 147 22.89 -6.79 23.85
C MET A 147 21.80 -7.78 23.37
N ILE A 148 20.99 -8.30 24.29
CA ILE A 148 19.90 -9.22 23.98
C ILE A 148 18.81 -8.51 23.16
N ALA A 149 18.48 -7.26 23.51
CA ALA A 149 17.53 -6.45 22.76
C ALA A 149 17.98 -6.17 21.31
N GLU A 150 19.26 -5.84 21.10
CA GLU A 150 19.82 -5.65 19.76
C GLU A 150 19.86 -6.95 18.96
N MET A 151 20.19 -8.08 19.59
CA MET A 151 20.12 -9.38 18.92
C MET A 151 18.68 -9.73 18.49
N MET A 152 17.69 -9.48 19.34
CA MET A 152 16.28 -9.74 19.01
C MET A 152 15.77 -8.84 17.88
N LYS A 153 16.33 -7.63 17.72
CA LYS A 153 16.07 -6.75 16.58
C LYS A 153 16.63 -7.29 15.26
N LEU A 154 17.73 -8.03 15.29
CA LEU A 154 18.26 -8.67 14.08
C LEU A 154 17.40 -9.85 13.63
N VAL A 155 16.81 -10.58 14.59
CA VAL A 155 16.02 -11.77 14.33
C VAL A 155 14.59 -11.45 13.84
N GLY A 156 13.99 -10.36 14.34
CA GLY A 156 12.63 -9.93 13.98
C GLY A 156 12.58 -8.96 12.81
#